data_AF-A0A0E2ZIC4-F1
#
_entry.id   AF-A0A0E2ZIC4-F1
#
_cell.length_a   1.000
_cell.length_b   1.000
_cell.length_c   1.000
_cell.angle_alpha   90.00
_cell.angle_beta   90.00
_cell.angle_gamma   90.00
#
_symmetry.space_group_name_H-M   'P 1'
#
loop_
_entity.id
_entity.type
_entity.pdbx_description
1 polymer ?
#
loop_
_entity_poly.entity_id
_entity_poly.type
_entity_poly.pdbx_seq_one_letter_code
_entity_poly.pdbx_strand_id
1 'polypeptide(L)' 'AKALGDVGMHELKRQLEYKAPWYGRAFRQVDRWAPTSKACSECAAVQEEMPLNVREWTCPDCQTVHDRDI' A
#
# COMPACT_ATOMS: atom_id res chain seq x y z
N ALA A 1 15.63 -4.01 13.36
CA ALA A 1 15.12 -3.44 12.10
C ALA A 1 15.45 -1.95 12.08
N LYS A 2 15.94 -1.39 10.96
CA LYS A 2 16.12 0.08 10.84
C LYS A 2 14.75 0.75 10.68
N ALA A 3 14.56 1.90 11.30
CA ALA A 3 13.28 2.59 11.25
C ALA A 3 13.05 3.19 9.86
N LEU A 4 11.80 3.30 9.41
CA LEU A 4 11.45 3.98 8.15
C LEU A 4 11.93 5.44 8.13
N GLY A 5 12.08 6.08 9.29
CA GLY A 5 12.64 7.43 9.41
C GLY A 5 14.13 7.54 9.05
N ASP A 6 14.88 6.43 9.12
CA ASP A 6 16.30 6.40 8.77
C ASP A 6 16.53 6.25 7.25
N VAL A 7 15.45 6.05 6.50
CA VAL A 7 15.47 5.82 5.06
C VAL A 7 14.83 7.05 4.42
N GLY A 8 15.57 7.78 3.58
CA GLY A 8 15.13 9.06 2.98
C GLY A 8 13.96 8.93 2.00
N MET A 9 12.76 8.58 2.49
CA MET A 9 11.56 8.33 1.70
C MET A 9 11.09 9.57 0.94
N HIS A 10 11.40 10.77 1.46
CA HIS A 10 11.14 12.02 0.74
C HIS A 10 11.93 12.11 -0.57
N GLU A 11 13.20 11.71 -0.56
CA GLU A 11 14.04 11.73 -1.76
C GLU A 11 13.54 10.70 -2.78
N LEU A 12 13.13 9.51 -2.33
CA LEU A 12 12.51 8.52 -3.20
C LEU A 12 11.26 9.08 -3.90
N LYS A 13 10.36 9.72 -3.13
CA LYS A 13 9.17 10.38 -3.68
C LYS A 13 9.55 11.43 -4.73
N ARG A 14 10.49 12.31 -4.40
CA ARG A 14 10.95 13.40 -5.29
C ARG A 14 11.49 12.86 -6.61
N GLN A 15 12.28 11.79 -6.56
CA GLN A 15 12.84 11.16 -7.76
C GLN A 15 11.76 10.52 -8.64
N LEU A 16 10.75 9.87 -8.04
CA LEU A 16 9.63 9.29 -8.78
C LEU A 16 8.79 10.36 -9.48
N GLU A 17 8.43 11.42 -8.76
CA GLU A 17 7.66 12.55 -9.30
C GLU A 17 8.39 13.27 -10.44
N TYR A 18 9.71 13.45 -10.29
CA TYR A 18 10.56 14.07 -11.30
C TYR A 18 10.77 13.20 -12.54
N LYS A 19 11.04 11.90 -12.36
CA LYS A 19 11.42 11.01 -13.48
C LYS A 19 10.24 10.35 -14.17
N ALA A 20 9.10 10.15 -13.51
CA ALA A 20 7.95 9.50 -14.13
C ALA A 20 7.50 10.17 -15.45
N PRO A 21 7.40 11.51 -15.54
CA PRO A 21 7.03 12.19 -16.79
C PRO A 21 8.03 11.97 -17.93
N TRP A 22 9.32 11.81 -17.63
CA TRP A 22 10.37 11.60 -18.64
C TRP A 22 10.17 10.31 -19.43
N TYR A 23 9.53 9.32 -18.80
CA TYR A 23 9.22 8.02 -19.40
C TYR A 23 7.74 7.86 -19.73
N GLY A 24 6.97 8.97 -19.75
CA GLY A 24 5.53 8.94 -20.02
C GLY A 24 4.72 8.15 -18.98
N ARG A 25 5.21 8.07 -17.73
CA ARG A 25 4.53 7.38 -16.62
C ARG A 25 3.74 8.37 -15.78
N ALA A 26 2.57 7.93 -15.32
CA ALA A 26 1.78 8.66 -14.35
C ALA A 26 2.30 8.37 -12.94
N PHE A 27 2.60 9.42 -12.18
CA PHE A 27 2.84 9.34 -10.74
C PHE A 27 1.60 9.82 -10.01
N ARG A 28 1.12 9.04 -9.03
CA ARG A 28 0.00 9.40 -8.16
C ARG A 28 0.37 9.11 -6.71
N GLN A 29 0.12 10.08 -5.83
CA GLN A 29 0.27 9.91 -4.39
C GLN A 29 -1.11 9.60 -3.78
N VAL A 30 -1.19 8.52 -2.99
CA VAL A 30 -2.39 8.16 -2.22
C VAL A 30 -2.33 8.85 -0.85
N ASP A 31 -3.50 9.11 -0.27
CA ASP A 31 -3.61 9.67 1.08
C ASP A 31 -2.87 8.82 2.12
N ARG A 32 -2.29 9.47 3.12
CA ARG A 32 -1.51 8.82 4.18
C ARG A 32 -2.33 7.82 5.00
N TRP A 33 -3.62 8.09 5.18
CA TRP A 33 -4.52 7.34 6.04
C TRP A 33 -5.48 6.46 5.23
N ALA A 34 -5.26 6.34 3.92
CA ALA A 34 -6.00 5.40 3.10
C ALA A 34 -5.78 3.96 3.62
N PRO A 35 -6.84 3.16 3.81
CA PRO A 35 -6.75 1.82 4.39
C PRO A 35 -6.26 0.78 3.36
N THR A 36 -5.19 1.07 2.61
CA THR A 36 -4.77 0.25 1.46
C THR A 36 -4.35 -1.17 1.84
N SER A 37 -3.82 -1.39 3.04
CA SER A 37 -3.45 -2.72 3.54
C SER A 37 -4.59 -3.46 4.26
N LYS A 38 -5.73 -2.79 4.48
CA LYS A 38 -6.89 -3.35 5.19
C LYS A 38 -8.11 -3.50 4.29
N ALA A 39 -8.11 -2.86 3.12
CA ALA A 39 -9.20 -2.92 2.17
C ALA A 39 -9.07 -4.17 1.28
N CYS A 40 -10.16 -4.90 1.13
CA CYS A 40 -10.27 -5.96 0.13
C CYS A 40 -10.21 -5.34 -1.27
N SER A 41 -9.30 -5.82 -2.13
CA SER A 41 -9.18 -5.34 -3.51
C SER A 41 -10.36 -5.76 -4.40
N GLU A 42 -11.12 -6.79 -4.01
CA GLU A 42 -12.26 -7.30 -4.77
C GLU A 42 -13.57 -6.59 -4.41
N CYS A 43 -13.88 -6.43 -3.12
CA CYS A 43 -15.17 -5.89 -2.67
C CYS A 43 -15.09 -4.55 -1.92
N ALA A 44 -13.88 -3.99 -1.74
CA ALA A 44 -13.61 -2.76 -1.01
C ALA A 44 -13.97 -2.76 0.48
N ALA A 45 -14.38 -3.90 1.06
CA ALA A 45 -14.60 -4.02 2.50
C ALA A 45 -13.31 -3.76 3.28
N VAL A 46 -13.38 -2.96 4.35
CA VAL A 46 -12.23 -2.59 5.16
C VAL A 46 -12.22 -3.40 6.44
N GLN A 47 -11.14 -4.14 6.67
CA GLN A 47 -10.91 -4.87 7.91
C GLN A 47 -10.66 -3.91 9.07
N GLU A 48 -11.20 -4.20 10.25
CA GLU A 48 -10.95 -3.42 11.47
C GLU A 48 -9.46 -3.49 11.85
N GLU A 49 -8.92 -4.71 11.88
CA GLU A 49 -7.54 -4.99 12.27
C GLU A 49 -6.78 -5.77 11.19
N MET A 50 -5.50 -5.43 11.03
CA MET A 50 -4.57 -6.14 10.15
C MET A 50 -3.19 -6.17 10.82
N PRO A 51 -2.94 -7.16 11.69
CA PRO A 51 -1.66 -7.28 12.40
C PRO A 51 -0.48 -7.48 11.44
N LEU A 52 0.68 -6.93 11.77
CA LEU A 52 1.88 -6.96 10.92
C LEU A 52 2.45 -8.37 10.68
N ASN A 53 2.05 -9.38 11.44
CA ASN A 53 2.43 -10.78 11.24
C ASN A 53 1.52 -11.54 10.26
N VAL A 54 0.36 -11.01 9.90
CA VAL A 54 -0.57 -11.66 8.95
C VAL A 54 -0.05 -11.46 7.53
N ARG A 55 0.23 -12.56 6.81
CA ARG A 55 0.70 -12.53 5.42
C ARG A 55 -0.38 -12.91 4.42
N GLU A 56 -1.23 -13.85 4.79
CA GLU A 56 -2.38 -14.26 4.02
C GLU A 56 -3.64 -14.05 4.87
N TRP A 57 -4.72 -13.60 4.25
CA TRP A 57 -6.01 -13.41 4.91
C TRP A 57 -7.16 -13.63 3.94
N THR A 58 -8.30 -14.07 4.49
CA THR A 58 -9.53 -14.26 3.70
C THR A 58 -10.49 -13.13 4.03
N CYS A 59 -11.00 -12.46 3.00
CA CYS A 59 -12.02 -11.44 3.18
C CYS A 59 -13.32 -12.07 3.73
N PRO A 60 -13.87 -11.60 4.86
CA PRO A 60 -15.10 -12.15 5.43
C PRO A 60 -16.32 -11.89 4.52
N ASP A 61 -16.35 -10.76 3.80
CA ASP A 61 -17.50 -10.36 2.97
C ASP A 61 -17.59 -11.09 1.62
N CYS A 62 -16.45 -11.29 0.94
CA CYS A 62 -16.43 -11.88 -0.40
C CYS A 62 -15.64 -13.20 -0.50
N GLN A 63 -15.05 -13.67 0.60
CA GLN A 63 -14.27 -14.91 0.68
C GLN A 63 -13.02 -14.96 -0.21
N THR A 64 -12.60 -13.82 -0.78
CA THR A 64 -11.35 -13.73 -1.55
C THR A 64 -10.15 -13.92 -0.63
N VAL A 65 -9.21 -14.76 -1.05
CA VAL A 65 -7.93 -14.96 -0.37
C VAL A 65 -6.93 -13.93 -0.89
N HIS A 66 -6.33 -13.19 0.03
CA HIS A 66 -5.36 -12.13 -0.25
C HIS A 66 -4.00 -12.50 0.31
N ASP A 67 -2.95 -12.21 -0.47
CA ASP A 67 -1.62 -11.91 0.07
C ASP A 67 -1.60 -10.43 0.45
N ARG A 68 -1.18 -10.09 1.67
CA ARG A 68 -1.19 -8.72 2.18
C ARG A 68 -0.30 -7.77 1.37
N ASP A 69 0.77 -8.28 0.77
CA ASP A 69 1.77 -7.44 0.11
C ASP A 69 1.53 -7.30 -1.42
N ILE A 70 0.41 -7.80 -1.96
CA ILE A 70 -0.03 -7.72 -3.38
C ILE A 70 -1.23 -6.79 -3.56
#